data_AF-A0A958YI84-F1
#
_entry.id   AF-A0A958YI84-F1
#
_cell.length_a   1.000
_cell.length_b   1.000
_cell.length_c   1.000
_cell.angle_alpha   90.00
_cell.angle_beta   90.00
_cell.angle_gamma   90.00
#
_symmetry.space_group_name_H-M   'P 1'
#
loop_
_entity.id
_entity.type
_entity.pdbx_description
1 polymer ?
#
loop_
_entity_poly.entity_id
_entity_poly.type
_entity_poly.pdbx_seq_one_letter_code
_entity_poly.pdbx_strand_id
1 'polypeptide(L)'
;MLAITNTTNFYIPILIIGAIILIGFLVYYFNPKQVILRKLSKTPLKRIHQIKNNDLVKINGKALHVHEPFMAPFSLRRCVFYSITIEQKVSSGKSSHWKKLVSEEKVQDFFVEANGEMLIIKPNQSPKNYISYLITDKETGSGTFNNPTPEFEALLKHYNIKSTGLFGFNKKLRYKEAVIEIGERITVAGIAKWKTLSEPVPEYHYSKIIELVSEGKEKLIITDMSETQKEDVKSEDVKSI
;
A
#
# COMPACT_ATOMS: atom_id res chain seq x y z
N MET A 1 17.32 62.28 -7.63
CA MET A 1 16.53 61.26 -8.36
C MET A 1 17.10 59.91 -7.96
N LEU A 2 16.52 59.28 -6.93
CA LEU A 2 17.06 58.07 -6.29
C LEU A 2 16.78 56.84 -7.15
N ALA A 3 17.83 56.07 -7.42
CA ALA A 3 17.80 54.83 -8.19
C ALA A 3 17.16 53.69 -7.36
N ILE A 4 15.90 53.36 -7.63
CA ILE A 4 15.15 52.26 -6.99
C ILE A 4 14.92 51.13 -8.02
N THR A 5 15.96 50.63 -8.69
CA THR A 5 15.77 49.65 -9.77
C THR A 5 16.61 48.37 -9.69
N ASN A 6 17.41 48.16 -8.63
CA ASN A 6 18.26 46.97 -8.52
C ASN A 6 17.89 45.97 -7.41
N THR A 7 17.00 46.32 -6.48
CA THR A 7 16.63 45.42 -5.37
C THR A 7 15.51 44.45 -5.74
N THR A 8 14.54 44.87 -6.56
CA THR A 8 13.42 44.05 -7.04
C THR A 8 13.87 42.81 -7.83
N ASN A 9 14.99 42.91 -8.56
CA ASN A 9 15.55 41.81 -9.34
C ASN A 9 16.11 40.65 -8.49
N PHE A 10 16.43 40.87 -7.21
CA PHE A 10 16.94 39.83 -6.33
C PHE A 10 15.84 39.14 -5.49
N TYR A 11 14.73 39.84 -5.21
CA TYR A 11 13.61 39.26 -4.47
C TYR A 11 12.81 38.23 -5.27
N ILE A 12 12.60 38.49 -6.57
CA ILE A 12 11.87 37.57 -7.46
C ILE A 12 12.51 36.16 -7.50
N PRO A 13 13.83 35.99 -7.74
CA PRO A 13 14.44 34.66 -7.73
C PRO A 13 14.40 33.99 -6.35
N ILE A 14 14.57 34.74 -5.26
CA ILE A 14 14.45 34.19 -3.89
C ILE A 14 13.04 33.66 -3.62
N LEU A 15 12.00 34.41 -4.01
CA LEU A 15 10.62 33.96 -3.86
C LEU A 15 10.32 32.72 -4.71
N ILE A 16 10.85 32.65 -5.93
CA ILE A 16 10.71 31.47 -6.80
C ILE A 16 11.38 30.25 -6.16
N ILE A 17 12.61 30.39 -5.65
CA ILE A 17 13.32 29.30 -4.95
C ILE A 17 12.55 28.86 -3.71
N GLY A 18 12.07 29.81 -2.90
CA GLY A 18 11.24 29.53 -1.73
C GLY A 18 9.96 28.77 -2.08
N ALA A 19 9.28 29.15 -3.17
CA ALA A 19 8.10 28.46 -3.65
C ALA A 19 8.41 27.03 -4.13
N ILE A 20 9.50 26.81 -4.85
CA ILE A 20 9.92 25.48 -5.30
C ILE A 20 10.24 24.57 -4.10
N ILE A 21 10.96 25.07 -3.09
CA ILE A 21 11.26 24.33 -1.87
C ILE A 21 9.96 23.96 -1.14
N LEU A 22 9.04 24.92 -1.00
CA LEU A 22 7.76 24.69 -0.33
C LEU A 22 6.92 23.64 -1.08
N ILE A 23 6.81 23.74 -2.41
CA ILE A 23 6.09 22.76 -3.24
C ILE A 23 6.72 21.37 -3.10
N GLY A 24 8.05 21.29 -3.18
CA GLY A 24 8.78 20.02 -3.00
C GLY A 24 8.52 19.40 -1.62
N PHE A 25 8.55 20.22 -0.56
CA PHE A 25 8.22 19.80 0.79
C PHE A 25 6.78 19.29 0.91
N LEU A 26 5.79 20.00 0.35
CA LEU A 26 4.39 19.59 0.39
C LEU A 26 4.16 18.27 -0.34
N VAL A 27 4.73 18.11 -1.54
CA VAL A 27 4.64 16.85 -2.32
C VAL A 27 5.22 15.68 -1.54
N TYR A 28 6.38 15.88 -0.89
CA TYR A 28 6.99 14.86 -0.04
C TYR A 28 6.13 14.57 1.21
N TYR A 29 5.67 15.61 1.89
CA TYR A 29 4.92 15.50 3.15
C TYR A 29 3.58 14.79 2.95
N PHE A 30 2.83 15.11 1.90
CA PHE A 30 1.52 14.52 1.61
C PHE A 30 1.59 13.20 0.83
N ASN A 31 2.79 12.67 0.57
CA ASN A 31 2.96 11.38 -0.09
C ASN A 31 2.32 10.24 0.75
N PRO A 32 1.51 9.34 0.16
CA PRO A 32 0.86 8.23 0.87
C PRO A 32 1.82 7.38 1.71
N LYS A 33 3.01 7.07 1.19
CA LYS A 33 4.06 6.34 1.92
C LYS A 33 4.43 7.08 3.21
N GLN A 34 4.72 8.37 3.10
CA GLN A 34 5.16 9.20 4.22
C GLN A 34 4.05 9.41 5.26
N VAL A 35 2.79 9.51 4.82
CA VAL A 35 1.64 9.58 5.72
C VAL A 35 1.54 8.31 6.57
N ILE A 36 1.66 7.13 5.96
CA ILE A 36 1.61 5.84 6.68
C ILE A 36 2.79 5.70 7.64
N LEU A 37 4.01 5.98 7.18
CA LEU A 37 5.21 5.91 8.04
C LEU A 37 5.09 6.80 9.29
N ARG A 38 4.61 8.04 9.14
CA ARG A 38 4.42 8.96 10.27
C ARG A 38 3.32 8.52 11.24
N LYS A 39 2.28 7.84 10.75
CA LYS A 39 1.24 7.28 11.63
C LYS A 39 1.80 6.10 12.40
N LEU A 40 2.41 5.13 11.71
CA LEU A 40 3.00 3.94 12.32
C LEU A 40 4.16 4.26 13.27
N SER A 41 4.94 5.31 13.04
CA SER A 41 6.01 5.71 13.98
C SER A 41 5.47 6.25 15.31
N LYS A 42 4.23 6.74 15.34
CA LYS A 42 3.55 7.22 16.55
C LYS A 42 2.70 6.13 17.23
N THR A 43 2.41 5.05 16.51
CA THR A 43 1.62 3.93 17.02
C THR A 43 2.53 2.94 17.74
N PRO A 44 2.22 2.56 19.00
CA PRO A 44 3.05 1.63 19.75
C PRO A 44 2.99 0.21 19.19
N LEU A 45 4.17 -0.40 19.01
CA LEU A 45 4.30 -1.83 18.74
C LEU A 45 4.03 -2.61 20.04
N LYS A 46 3.13 -3.59 20.00
CA LYS A 46 2.84 -4.46 21.15
C LYS A 46 2.86 -5.92 20.74
N ARG A 47 3.14 -6.82 21.68
CA ARG A 47 2.85 -8.25 21.48
C ARG A 47 1.36 -8.51 21.65
N ILE A 48 0.82 -9.50 20.97
CA ILE A 48 -0.63 -9.78 20.94
C ILE A 48 -1.16 -10.01 22.36
N HIS A 49 -0.47 -10.81 23.19
CA HIS A 49 -0.84 -11.03 24.60
C HIS A 49 -0.83 -9.78 25.50
N GLN A 50 -0.20 -8.66 25.09
CA GLN A 50 -0.12 -7.42 25.88
C GLN A 50 -1.21 -6.40 25.52
N ILE A 51 -2.02 -6.69 24.51
CA ILE A 51 -3.00 -5.76 23.96
C ILE A 51 -4.23 -5.69 24.87
N LYS A 52 -4.53 -4.48 25.36
CA LYS A 52 -5.77 -4.21 26.08
C LYS A 52 -6.86 -3.81 25.10
N ASN A 53 -8.11 -4.00 25.52
CA ASN A 53 -9.26 -3.54 24.75
C ASN A 53 -9.20 -2.01 24.55
N ASN A 54 -9.50 -1.55 23.34
CA ASN A 54 -9.40 -0.17 22.86
C ASN A 54 -7.98 0.41 22.74
N ASP A 55 -6.92 -0.41 22.84
CA ASP A 55 -5.58 0.07 22.55
C ASP A 55 -5.41 0.34 21.04
N LEU A 56 -4.89 1.52 20.68
CA LEU A 56 -4.35 1.77 19.35
C LEU A 56 -2.96 1.15 19.26
N VAL A 57 -2.79 0.13 18.42
CA VAL A 57 -1.55 -0.67 18.33
C VAL A 57 -1.14 -0.90 16.89
N LYS A 58 0.17 -1.12 16.68
CA LYS A 58 0.72 -1.70 15.46
C LYS A 58 1.28 -3.08 15.78
N ILE A 59 1.15 -3.99 14.83
CA ILE A 59 1.59 -5.38 14.91
C ILE A 59 2.32 -5.74 13.64
N ASN A 60 3.44 -6.43 13.78
CA ASN A 60 4.19 -7.00 12.69
C ASN A 60 4.03 -8.51 12.74
N GLY A 61 3.67 -9.12 11.62
CA GLY A 61 3.40 -10.56 11.58
C GLY A 61 3.15 -11.06 10.17
N LYS A 62 2.93 -12.36 10.04
CA LYS A 62 2.66 -13.01 8.77
C LYS A 62 1.17 -12.95 8.43
N ALA A 63 0.85 -12.56 7.20
CA ALA A 63 -0.52 -12.57 6.71
C ALA A 63 -0.98 -14.00 6.41
N LEU A 64 -2.09 -14.45 7.00
CA LEU A 64 -2.69 -15.76 6.73
C LEU A 64 -4.12 -15.59 6.22
N HIS A 65 -4.60 -16.56 5.44
CA HIS A 65 -5.92 -16.47 4.80
C HIS A 65 -7.03 -16.92 5.76
N VAL A 66 -8.19 -16.25 5.69
CA VAL A 66 -9.43 -16.69 6.35
C VAL A 66 -10.32 -17.45 5.36
N HIS A 67 -10.34 -16.98 4.12
CA HIS A 67 -11.09 -17.53 3.00
C HIS A 67 -10.15 -18.00 1.90
N GLU A 68 -10.68 -18.65 0.87
CA GLU A 68 -9.90 -19.01 -0.32
C GLU A 68 -9.14 -17.77 -0.83
N PRO A 69 -7.80 -17.84 -0.95
CA PRO A 69 -6.99 -16.70 -1.35
C PRO A 69 -7.37 -16.16 -2.74
N PHE A 70 -7.22 -14.85 -2.93
CA PHE A 70 -7.31 -14.27 -4.26
C PHE A 70 -6.16 -14.73 -5.15
N MET A 71 -6.42 -14.82 -6.45
CA MET A 71 -5.39 -14.93 -7.47
C MET A 71 -5.09 -13.53 -8.01
N ALA A 72 -3.87 -13.05 -7.79
CA ALA A 72 -3.43 -11.76 -8.32
C ALA A 72 -3.50 -11.79 -9.87
N PRO A 73 -4.06 -10.75 -10.53
CA PRO A 73 -4.46 -10.83 -11.93
C PRO A 73 -3.28 -10.94 -12.91
N PHE A 74 -2.09 -10.44 -12.55
CA PHE A 74 -0.91 -10.55 -13.39
C PHE A 74 0.03 -11.65 -12.93
N SER A 75 0.45 -11.65 -11.66
CA SER A 75 1.42 -12.64 -11.18
C SER A 75 0.83 -14.02 -10.89
N LEU A 76 -0.50 -14.14 -10.83
CA LEU A 76 -1.21 -15.37 -10.45
C LEU A 76 -0.77 -15.92 -9.07
N ARG A 77 -0.29 -15.03 -8.19
CA ARG A 77 0.07 -15.39 -6.81
C ARG A 77 -1.18 -15.45 -5.94
N ARG A 78 -1.19 -16.42 -5.01
CA ARG A 78 -2.25 -16.55 -4.00
C ARG A 78 -2.05 -15.50 -2.90
N CYS A 79 -3.05 -14.69 -2.64
CA CYS A 79 -2.90 -13.51 -1.80
C CYS A 79 -4.15 -13.14 -1.02
N VAL A 80 -3.97 -12.36 0.05
CA VAL A 80 -5.07 -11.79 0.85
C VAL A 80 -5.37 -10.33 0.48
N PHE A 81 -4.42 -9.67 -0.19
CA PHE A 81 -4.53 -8.30 -0.66
C PHE A 81 -3.73 -8.17 -1.95
N TYR A 82 -4.34 -7.67 -3.03
CA TYR A 82 -3.59 -7.14 -4.15
C TYR A 82 -4.09 -5.75 -4.57
N SER A 83 -3.21 -5.01 -5.24
CA SER A 83 -3.57 -3.81 -6.00
C SER A 83 -2.93 -3.85 -7.37
N ILE A 84 -3.68 -3.41 -8.38
CA ILE A 84 -3.19 -3.31 -9.75
C ILE A 84 -3.57 -1.97 -10.36
N THR A 85 -2.60 -1.37 -11.02
CA THR A 85 -2.80 -0.14 -11.80
C THR A 85 -2.28 -0.35 -13.21
N ILE A 86 -3.13 -0.07 -14.21
CA ILE A 86 -2.74 -0.07 -15.63
C ILE A 86 -2.87 1.37 -16.15
N GLU A 87 -1.83 1.87 -16.79
CA GLU A 87 -1.78 3.24 -17.29
C GLU A 87 -1.31 3.29 -18.74
N GLN A 88 -1.86 4.24 -19.49
CA GLN A 88 -1.47 4.54 -20.86
C GLN A 88 -0.79 5.90 -20.91
N LYS A 89 0.38 5.98 -21.56
CA LYS A 89 0.98 7.25 -21.89
C LYS A 89 0.20 7.90 -23.04
N VAL A 90 -0.39 9.05 -22.75
CA VAL A 90 -1.10 9.88 -23.72
C VAL A 90 -0.32 11.18 -23.94
N SER A 91 -0.30 11.65 -25.18
CA SER A 91 0.40 12.88 -25.56
C SER A 91 -0.57 13.90 -26.12
N SER A 92 -0.37 15.17 -25.76
CA SER A 92 -1.06 16.32 -26.34
C SER A 92 0.00 17.36 -26.72
N GLY A 93 0.22 17.53 -28.03
CA GLY A 93 1.29 18.39 -28.56
C GLY A 93 2.66 17.98 -28.02
N LYS A 94 3.32 18.89 -27.30
CA LYS A 94 4.66 18.70 -26.71
C LYS A 94 4.64 18.09 -25.30
N SER A 95 3.47 17.83 -24.73
CA SER A 95 3.32 17.27 -23.37
C SER A 95 2.82 15.84 -23.41
N SER A 96 3.24 15.03 -22.42
CA SER A 96 2.72 13.67 -22.24
C SER A 96 2.50 13.37 -20.77
N HIS A 97 1.47 12.60 -20.46
CA HIS A 97 1.18 12.14 -19.10
C HIS A 97 0.68 10.70 -19.12
N TRP A 98 0.72 10.05 -17.96
CA TRP A 98 0.16 8.72 -17.79
C TRP A 98 -1.30 8.84 -17.37
N LYS A 99 -2.20 8.30 -18.21
CA LYS A 99 -3.63 8.21 -17.95
C LYS A 99 -3.93 6.83 -17.37
N LYS A 100 -4.46 6.81 -16.15
CA LYS A 100 -4.94 5.59 -15.49
C LYS A 100 -6.13 5.00 -16.24
N LEU A 101 -6.00 3.75 -16.67
CA LEU A 101 -7.05 2.97 -17.33
C LEU A 101 -7.75 2.03 -16.34
N VAL A 102 -6.96 1.38 -15.48
CA VAL A 102 -7.44 0.49 -14.41
C VAL A 102 -6.76 0.88 -13.11
N SER A 103 -7.53 0.82 -12.02
CA SER A 103 -7.05 0.98 -10.65
C SER A 103 -7.95 0.13 -9.77
N GLU A 104 -7.55 -1.12 -9.60
CA GLU A 104 -8.29 -2.11 -8.82
C GLU A 104 -7.51 -2.43 -7.55
N GLU A 105 -8.23 -2.55 -6.45
CA GLU A 105 -7.72 -2.97 -5.16
C GLU A 105 -8.67 -4.04 -4.63
N LYS A 106 -8.16 -5.20 -4.20
CA LYS A 106 -8.95 -6.21 -3.50
C LYS A 106 -8.25 -6.66 -2.25
N VAL A 107 -9.01 -6.75 -1.18
CA VAL A 107 -8.58 -7.19 0.14
C VAL A 107 -9.73 -7.97 0.77
N GLN A 108 -9.40 -9.06 1.46
CA GLN A 108 -10.36 -9.88 2.21
C GLN A 108 -10.02 -9.85 3.70
N ASP A 109 -10.85 -10.50 4.51
CA ASP A 109 -10.49 -10.78 5.90
C ASP A 109 -9.24 -11.69 5.92
N PHE A 110 -8.29 -11.38 6.78
CA PHE A 110 -7.06 -12.15 6.93
C PHE A 110 -6.61 -12.15 8.39
N PHE A 111 -5.89 -13.20 8.79
CA PHE A 111 -5.21 -13.24 10.08
C PHE A 111 -3.81 -12.65 9.97
N VAL A 112 -3.32 -12.10 11.07
CA VAL A 112 -1.91 -11.77 11.24
C VAL A 112 -1.36 -12.61 12.37
N GLU A 113 -0.43 -13.49 12.04
CA GLU A 113 0.29 -14.35 12.99
C GLU A 113 1.57 -13.66 13.44
N ALA A 114 1.73 -13.51 14.75
CA ALA A 114 2.94 -12.99 15.36
C ALA A 114 3.28 -13.79 16.61
N ASN A 115 4.42 -14.50 16.57
CA ASN A 115 4.93 -15.31 17.68
C ASN A 115 3.96 -16.42 18.12
N GLY A 116 3.26 -17.05 17.18
CA GLY A 116 2.28 -18.11 17.46
C GLY A 116 0.92 -17.62 17.96
N GLU A 117 0.73 -16.30 18.10
CA GLU A 117 -0.55 -15.68 18.39
C GLU A 117 -1.15 -15.09 17.12
N MET A 118 -2.49 -15.04 17.03
CA MET A 118 -3.19 -14.49 15.87
C MET A 118 -4.17 -13.40 16.25
N LEU A 119 -4.28 -12.41 15.38
CA LEU A 119 -5.38 -11.44 15.36
C LEU A 119 -6.03 -11.45 13.98
N ILE A 120 -7.26 -10.93 13.90
CA ILE A 120 -8.00 -10.82 12.63
C ILE A 120 -8.09 -9.36 12.18
N ILE A 121 -7.93 -9.16 10.88
CA ILE A 121 -8.16 -7.87 10.21
C ILE A 121 -9.38 -8.03 9.31
N LYS A 122 -10.34 -7.10 9.45
CA LYS A 122 -11.56 -7.04 8.64
C LYS A 122 -11.64 -5.74 7.83
N PRO A 123 -10.87 -5.64 6.74
CA PRO A 123 -10.90 -4.46 5.90
C PRO A 123 -12.18 -4.42 5.07
N ASN A 124 -12.79 -3.25 4.97
CA ASN A 124 -13.95 -2.99 4.12
C ASN A 124 -13.59 -1.95 3.07
N GLN A 125 -13.98 -2.17 1.82
CA GLN A 125 -13.80 -1.24 0.71
C GLN A 125 -14.91 -0.19 0.60
N SER A 126 -16.13 -0.48 1.08
CA SER A 126 -17.29 0.40 0.94
C SER A 126 -18.17 0.40 2.20
N PRO A 127 -18.05 1.42 3.07
CA PRO A 127 -17.08 2.52 3.03
C PRO A 127 -15.64 2.06 3.36
N LYS A 128 -14.64 2.66 2.70
CA LYS A 128 -13.24 2.28 2.89
C LYS A 128 -12.73 2.59 4.30
N ASN A 129 -12.52 1.55 5.11
CA ASN A 129 -12.11 1.64 6.52
C ASN A 129 -10.60 1.53 6.76
N TYR A 130 -9.79 1.39 5.70
CA TYR A 130 -8.33 1.25 5.78
C TYR A 130 -7.59 2.27 4.90
N ILE A 131 -6.31 2.46 5.20
CA ILE A 131 -5.30 3.04 4.33
C ILE A 131 -4.20 2.01 4.11
N SER A 132 -3.64 1.99 2.90
CA SER A 132 -2.70 0.98 2.45
C SER A 132 -1.55 1.62 1.67
N TYR A 133 -0.37 1.01 1.78
CA TYR A 133 0.74 1.22 0.85
C TYR A 133 1.45 -0.12 0.71
N LEU A 134 1.36 -0.71 -0.48
CA LEU A 134 2.01 -1.97 -0.82
C LEU A 134 3.20 -1.68 -1.74
N ILE A 135 4.31 -2.38 -1.53
CA ILE A 135 5.48 -2.31 -2.39
C ILE A 135 5.13 -2.97 -3.72
N THR A 136 5.50 -2.31 -4.82
CA THR A 136 5.27 -2.86 -6.16
C THR A 136 6.22 -4.02 -6.40
N ASP A 137 5.70 -5.23 -6.51
CA ASP A 137 6.47 -6.45 -6.75
C ASP A 137 6.84 -6.61 -8.23
N LYS A 138 5.90 -6.25 -9.11
CA LYS A 138 6.07 -6.37 -10.56
C LYS A 138 5.68 -5.08 -11.27
N GLU A 139 6.56 -4.68 -12.18
CA GLU A 139 6.35 -3.57 -13.12
C GLU A 139 6.82 -4.00 -14.50
N THR A 140 5.94 -3.88 -15.50
CA THR A 140 6.31 -4.03 -16.91
C THR A 140 5.58 -3.01 -17.76
N GLY A 141 6.05 -2.81 -18.99
CA GLY A 141 5.36 -1.98 -19.97
C GLY A 141 5.62 -2.39 -21.40
N SER A 142 4.79 -1.86 -22.28
CA SER A 142 4.88 -1.98 -23.73
C SER A 142 5.03 -0.60 -24.37
N GLY A 143 5.42 -0.56 -25.65
CA GLY A 143 5.50 0.69 -26.40
C GLY A 143 5.60 0.46 -27.90
N THR A 144 5.72 1.56 -28.64
CA THR A 144 5.70 1.59 -30.12
C THR A 144 6.65 0.58 -30.79
N PHE A 145 7.78 0.26 -30.13
CA PHE A 145 8.78 -0.71 -30.62
C PHE A 145 9.02 -1.87 -29.64
N ASN A 146 8.17 -2.02 -28.62
CA ASN A 146 8.26 -3.10 -27.64
C ASN A 146 6.91 -3.77 -27.46
N ASN A 147 6.82 -5.03 -27.87
CA ASN A 147 5.61 -5.80 -27.73
C ASN A 147 5.35 -6.11 -26.24
N PRO A 148 4.09 -6.09 -25.79
CA PRO A 148 3.75 -6.63 -24.49
C PRO A 148 4.16 -8.11 -24.41
N THR A 149 4.60 -8.55 -23.23
CA THR A 149 4.84 -9.97 -22.97
C THR A 149 3.53 -10.75 -23.09
N PRO A 150 3.55 -12.07 -23.38
CA PRO A 150 2.32 -12.87 -23.46
C PRO A 150 1.44 -12.78 -22.20
N GLU A 151 2.07 -12.75 -21.02
CA GLU A 151 1.42 -12.55 -19.73
C GLU A 151 0.73 -11.18 -19.64
N PHE A 152 1.37 -10.13 -20.17
CA PHE A 152 0.81 -8.78 -20.17
C PHE A 152 -0.35 -8.66 -21.17
N GLU A 153 -0.28 -9.30 -22.34
CA GLU A 153 -1.42 -9.38 -23.26
C GLU A 153 -2.61 -10.12 -22.63
N ALA A 154 -2.38 -11.23 -21.93
CA ALA A 154 -3.43 -11.95 -21.22
C ALA A 154 -4.12 -11.06 -20.17
N LEU A 155 -3.34 -10.29 -19.41
CA LEU A 155 -3.86 -9.30 -18.46
C LEU A 155 -4.68 -8.21 -19.16
N LEU A 156 -4.16 -7.63 -20.26
CA LEU A 156 -4.87 -6.59 -21.00
C LEU A 156 -6.20 -7.12 -21.54
N LYS A 157 -6.23 -8.36 -22.03
CA LYS A 157 -7.46 -9.03 -22.47
C LYS A 157 -8.44 -9.24 -21.31
N HIS A 158 -7.97 -9.62 -20.12
CA HIS A 158 -8.80 -9.75 -18.91
C HIS A 158 -9.54 -8.45 -18.58
N TYR A 159 -8.86 -7.31 -18.71
CA TYR A 159 -9.46 -5.98 -18.50
C TYR A 159 -10.10 -5.36 -19.75
N ASN A 160 -10.23 -6.10 -20.85
CA ASN A 160 -10.75 -5.62 -22.13
C ASN A 160 -10.03 -4.37 -22.68
N ILE A 161 -8.71 -4.32 -22.49
CA ILE A 161 -7.84 -3.24 -22.97
C ILE A 161 -7.12 -3.69 -24.24
N LYS A 162 -7.24 -2.89 -25.30
CA LYS A 162 -6.47 -3.12 -26.54
C LYS A 162 -5.04 -2.65 -26.38
N SER A 163 -4.06 -3.51 -26.69
CA SER A 163 -2.63 -3.19 -26.71
C SER A 163 -2.21 -2.31 -27.89
N THR A 164 -2.96 -2.32 -28.99
CA THR A 164 -2.69 -1.53 -30.21
C THR A 164 -3.64 -0.35 -30.40
N GLY A 165 -3.17 0.68 -31.13
CA GLY A 165 -3.93 1.87 -31.52
C GLY A 165 -4.53 1.80 -32.92
N LEU A 166 -5.16 2.90 -33.35
CA LEU A 166 -5.52 3.14 -34.75
C LEU A 166 -4.22 3.09 -35.57
N PHE A 167 -4.17 2.35 -36.68
CA PHE A 167 -2.96 2.03 -37.47
C PHE A 167 -2.05 0.89 -36.96
N GLY A 168 -2.46 0.12 -35.94
CA GLY A 168 -1.76 -1.11 -35.55
C GLY A 168 -0.48 -0.93 -34.75
N PHE A 169 -0.08 0.31 -34.43
CA PHE A 169 1.05 0.56 -33.53
C PHE A 169 0.69 0.24 -32.08
N ASN A 170 1.64 -0.33 -31.35
CA ASN A 170 1.50 -0.58 -29.91
C ASN A 170 1.32 0.70 -29.12
N LYS A 171 0.36 0.68 -28.20
CA LYS A 171 0.22 1.71 -27.17
C LYS A 171 1.36 1.61 -26.16
N LYS A 172 1.75 2.77 -25.65
CA LYS A 172 2.68 2.88 -24.51
C LYS A 172 1.90 2.61 -23.23
N LEU A 173 1.90 1.36 -22.78
CA LEU A 173 1.21 0.92 -21.58
C LEU A 173 2.23 0.56 -20.50
N ARG A 174 1.88 0.77 -19.25
CA ARG A 174 2.60 0.22 -18.11
C ARG A 174 1.61 -0.35 -17.11
N TYR A 175 2.03 -1.38 -16.39
CA TYR A 175 1.29 -1.86 -15.24
C TYR A 175 2.18 -1.87 -14.00
N LYS A 176 1.54 -1.76 -12.84
CA LYS A 176 2.13 -2.01 -11.54
C LYS A 176 1.21 -2.93 -10.77
N GLU A 177 1.77 -3.99 -10.21
CA GLU A 177 1.08 -4.92 -9.31
C GLU A 177 1.81 -4.96 -7.96
N ALA A 178 1.06 -4.92 -6.87
CA ALA A 178 1.55 -5.10 -5.51
C ALA A 178 0.63 -6.08 -4.78
N VAL A 179 1.21 -7.01 -4.03
CA VAL A 179 0.50 -8.16 -3.46
C VAL A 179 1.00 -8.43 -2.05
N ILE A 180 0.10 -8.74 -1.13
CA ILE A 180 0.43 -9.40 0.15
C ILE A 180 0.11 -10.89 -0.01
N GLU A 181 1.17 -11.68 -0.14
CA GLU A 181 1.11 -13.14 -0.23
C GLU A 181 0.77 -13.79 1.12
N ILE A 182 0.28 -15.02 1.06
CA ILE A 182 0.10 -15.83 2.27
C ILE A 182 1.48 -16.14 2.86
N GLY A 183 1.65 -15.87 4.15
CA GLY A 183 2.90 -16.03 4.87
C GLY A 183 3.83 -14.82 4.80
N GLU A 184 3.48 -13.78 4.04
CA GLU A 184 4.29 -12.56 3.93
C GLU A 184 4.25 -11.74 5.22
N ARG A 185 5.41 -11.21 5.63
CA ARG A 185 5.50 -10.33 6.81
C ARG A 185 5.03 -8.93 6.46
N ILE A 186 4.02 -8.48 7.20
CA ILE A 186 3.39 -7.17 7.05
C ILE A 186 3.30 -6.44 8.39
N THR A 187 3.07 -5.13 8.32
CA THR A 187 2.68 -4.30 9.45
C THR A 187 1.21 -3.92 9.31
N VAL A 188 0.45 -4.16 10.37
CA VAL A 188 -0.93 -3.72 10.52
C VAL A 188 -1.08 -2.80 11.72
N ALA A 189 -2.01 -1.85 11.67
CA ALA A 189 -2.37 -1.05 12.84
C ALA A 189 -3.86 -0.73 12.88
N GLY A 190 -4.39 -0.60 14.09
CA GLY A 190 -5.79 -0.31 14.35
C GLY A 190 -6.10 -0.30 15.84
N ILE A 191 -7.37 -0.08 16.16
CA ILE A 191 -7.85 -0.13 17.55
C ILE A 191 -8.22 -1.58 17.84
N ALA A 192 -7.62 -2.15 18.88
CA ALA A 192 -7.87 -3.52 19.26
C ALA A 192 -9.21 -3.68 19.98
N LYS A 193 -10.02 -4.63 19.53
CA LYS A 193 -11.25 -5.07 20.20
C LYS A 193 -11.19 -6.56 20.44
N TRP A 194 -11.38 -6.98 21.68
CA TRP A 194 -11.51 -8.40 22.00
C TRP A 194 -12.90 -8.90 21.58
N LYS A 195 -12.94 -9.94 20.75
CA LYS A 195 -14.17 -10.60 20.30
C LYS A 195 -14.19 -12.03 20.79
N THR A 196 -15.35 -12.47 21.28
CA THR A 196 -15.59 -13.89 21.58
C THR A 196 -15.88 -14.62 20.27
N LEU A 197 -15.21 -15.75 20.06
CA LEU A 197 -15.44 -16.61 18.91
C LEU A 197 -16.67 -17.49 19.17
N SER A 198 -17.64 -17.48 18.26
CA SER A 198 -18.79 -18.39 18.31
C SER A 198 -18.45 -19.79 17.80
N GLU A 199 -17.46 -19.89 16.91
CA GLU A 199 -16.95 -21.14 16.33
C GLU A 199 -15.42 -21.15 16.44
N PRO A 200 -14.80 -22.31 16.73
CA PRO A 200 -13.36 -22.43 16.79
C PRO A 200 -12.74 -22.20 15.40
N VAL A 201 -11.71 -21.36 15.33
CA VAL A 201 -10.92 -21.18 14.11
C VAL A 201 -9.92 -22.34 14.05
N PRO A 202 -9.80 -23.07 12.92
CA PRO A 202 -8.79 -24.11 12.75
C PRO A 202 -7.40 -23.56 13.11
N GLU A 203 -6.62 -24.34 13.88
CA GLU A 203 -5.28 -23.94 14.35
C GLU A 203 -5.25 -22.81 15.41
N TYR A 204 -6.40 -22.32 15.89
CA TYR A 204 -6.49 -21.32 16.97
C TYR A 204 -7.31 -21.84 18.15
N HIS A 205 -6.64 -22.07 19.28
CA HIS A 205 -7.22 -22.75 20.44
C HIS A 205 -7.94 -21.84 21.44
N TYR A 206 -8.02 -20.52 21.18
CA TYR A 206 -8.60 -19.57 22.14
C TYR A 206 -10.08 -19.27 21.87
N SER A 207 -10.86 -19.06 22.93
CA SER A 207 -12.28 -18.65 22.83
C SER A 207 -12.47 -17.17 22.46
N LYS A 208 -11.38 -16.41 22.37
CA LYS A 208 -11.37 -14.99 22.03
C LYS A 208 -10.26 -14.67 21.05
N ILE A 209 -10.53 -13.73 20.15
CA ILE A 209 -9.55 -13.19 19.21
C ILE A 209 -9.55 -11.67 19.29
N ILE A 210 -8.39 -11.07 19.02
CA ILE A 210 -8.32 -9.62 18.81
C ILE A 210 -8.70 -9.32 17.36
N GLU A 211 -9.66 -8.42 17.20
CA GLU A 211 -9.95 -7.77 15.93
C GLU A 211 -9.35 -6.36 15.96
N LEU A 212 -8.50 -6.02 14.99
CA LEU A 212 -8.16 -4.62 14.78
C LEU A 212 -9.27 -3.99 13.96
N VAL A 213 -9.85 -2.91 14.48
CA VAL A 213 -10.94 -2.17 13.82
C VAL A 213 -10.54 -0.74 13.49
N SER A 214 -11.26 -0.16 12.54
CA SER A 214 -11.31 1.28 12.34
C SER A 214 -12.41 1.87 13.23
N GLU A 215 -12.10 2.93 13.96
CA GLU A 215 -13.06 3.63 14.83
C GLU A 215 -12.82 5.15 14.77
N GLY A 216 -13.90 5.92 14.54
CA GLY A 216 -13.82 7.37 14.40
C GLY A 216 -12.92 7.82 13.25
N LYS A 217 -11.84 8.54 13.56
CA LYS A 217 -10.84 9.02 12.59
C LYS A 217 -9.70 8.03 12.34
N GLU A 218 -9.58 7.00 13.17
CA GLU A 218 -8.53 6.00 13.05
C GLU A 218 -8.97 4.91 12.07
N LYS A 219 -8.30 4.89 10.93
CA LYS A 219 -8.44 3.84 9.92
C LYS A 219 -7.45 2.72 10.20
N LEU A 220 -7.79 1.52 9.75
CA LEU A 220 -6.82 0.44 9.67
C LEU A 220 -5.64 0.87 8.78
N ILE A 221 -4.44 0.46 9.14
CA ILE A 221 -3.24 0.64 8.31
C ILE A 221 -2.75 -0.74 7.93
N ILE A 222 -2.49 -0.97 6.64
CA ILE A 222 -1.98 -2.25 6.13
C ILE A 222 -0.82 -1.95 5.18
N THR A 223 0.36 -2.51 5.43
CA THR A 223 1.57 -2.27 4.63
C THR A 223 2.56 -3.43 4.73
N ASP A 224 3.27 -3.69 3.65
CA ASP A 224 4.37 -4.68 3.53
C ASP A 224 5.78 -4.04 3.63
N MET A 225 5.84 -2.71 3.73
CA MET A 225 7.08 -1.94 3.87
C MET A 225 8.05 -2.53 4.92
N SER A 226 9.25 -2.91 4.49
CA SER A 226 10.27 -3.44 5.41
C SER A 226 10.74 -2.41 6.44
N GLU A 227 10.67 -1.11 6.14
CA GLU A 227 11.07 -0.07 7.10
C GLU A 227 10.18 -0.01 8.35
N THR A 228 8.94 -0.51 8.29
CA THR A 228 8.02 -0.55 9.43
C THR A 228 8.24 -1.77 10.33
N GLN A 229 9.07 -2.71 9.90
CA GLN A 229 9.33 -3.99 10.58
C GLN A 229 10.63 -3.96 11.41
N LYS A 230 11.40 -2.88 11.34
CA LYS A 230 12.76 -2.76 11.92
C LYS A 230 12.81 -2.79 13.46
N GLU A 231 11.69 -2.54 14.15
CA GLU A 231 11.63 -2.54 15.61
C GLU A 231 11.65 -3.96 16.21
N ASP A 232 11.22 -5.00 15.47
CA ASP A 232 11.25 -6.38 15.98
C ASP A 232 12.64 -7.02 15.95
N VAL A 233 13.42 -6.74 14.90
CA VAL A 233 14.73 -7.38 14.65
C VAL A 233 15.70 -7.14 15.81
N LYS A 234 15.70 -5.94 16.40
CA LYS A 234 16.53 -5.63 17.57
C LYS A 234 16.12 -6.37 18.85
N SER A 235 14.89 -6.86 18.94
CA SER A 235 14.38 -7.53 20.14
C SER A 235 14.58 -9.05 20.11
N GLU A 236 14.74 -9.63 18.92
CA GLU A 236 15.07 -11.05 18.73
C GLU A 236 16.58 -11.29 18.94
N ASP A 237 17.46 -10.42 18.43
CA ASP A 237 18.92 -10.55 18.58
C ASP A 237 19.40 -10.47 20.06
N VAL A 238 18.62 -9.83 20.94
CA VAL A 238 18.95 -9.70 22.37
C VAL A 238 18.54 -10.93 23.18
N LYS A 239 17.67 -11.80 22.65
CA LYS A 239 17.25 -13.04 23.32
C LYS A 239 18.11 -14.26 23.00
N SER A 240 19.10 -14.11 22.13
CA SER A 240 20.05 -15.16 21.72
C SER A 240 21.43 -15.08 22.41
N ILE A 241 21.54 -14.32 23.51
CA ILE A 241 22.73 -14.23 24.38
C ILE A 241 22.30 -14.56 25.81
#